data_AF-A0A1B6H4G5-F1
#
_entry.id   AF-A0A1B6H4G5-F1
#
_cell.length_a   1.000
_cell.length_b   1.000
_cell.length_c   1.000
_cell.angle_alpha   90.00
_cell.angle_beta   90.00
_cell.angle_gamma   90.00
#
_symmetry.space_group_name_H-M   'P 1'
#
loop_
_entity.id
_entity.type
_entity.pdbx_description
1 polymer ?
#
loop_
_entity_poly.entity_id
_entity_poly.type
_entity_poly.pdbx_seq_one_letter_code
_entity_poly.pdbx_strand_id
1 'polypeptide(L)'
;KVEENRETRLHKQWEHTPTVVSLDHKRRREVNYRGCLAAGRYIIVPTTFRPGDEAHYMLRVFSQNDLNLRELQNDLPKSLLCSCISGNAEWVTVVTIHRAELSAQPGKWSSKLNPYCVVTCEGVKERTMVASDSEPVWESSFVFYRKNSEKPLRVQVYNYNMILPNDLLGENELPALVTHSPTALTTALNSPEKPKDGDSSVPSSGTLYLSILTEDNLMAV
;
A
#
# COMPACT_ATOMS: atom_id res chain seq x y z
N LYS A 1 -7.28 -1.98 9.70
CA LYS A 1 -6.95 -0.91 8.73
C LYS A 1 -6.78 -1.59 7.37
N VAL A 2 -7.21 -0.96 6.28
CA VAL A 2 -6.99 -1.48 4.90
C VAL A 2 -5.97 -0.61 4.17
N GLU A 3 -5.66 -0.97 2.93
CA GLU A 3 -4.68 -0.27 2.08
C GLU A 3 -5.06 1.19 1.86
N GLU A 4 -4.05 2.05 1.77
CA GLU A 4 -4.24 3.50 1.80
C GLU A 4 -4.97 4.01 0.55
N ASN A 5 -4.73 3.34 -0.58
CA ASN A 5 -5.36 3.60 -1.88
C ASN A 5 -6.53 2.64 -2.20
N ARG A 6 -7.15 2.00 -1.20
CA ARG A 6 -8.32 1.12 -1.45
C ARG A 6 -9.50 1.92 -2.02
N GLU A 7 -9.87 1.63 -3.27
CA GLU A 7 -11.03 2.24 -3.96
C GLU A 7 -12.09 1.28 -4.50
N THR A 8 -11.77 0.00 -4.47
CA THR A 8 -12.53 -1.11 -5.07
C THR A 8 -12.83 -2.15 -4.00
N ARG A 9 -13.80 -3.03 -4.25
CA ARG A 9 -14.06 -4.20 -3.42
C ARG A 9 -12.93 -5.21 -3.61
N LEU A 10 -12.45 -5.76 -2.50
CA LEU A 10 -11.65 -6.98 -2.49
C LEU A 10 -12.39 -7.94 -1.55
N HIS A 11 -12.64 -9.14 -2.04
CA HIS A 11 -13.50 -10.21 -1.54
C HIS A 11 -12.76 -11.25 -0.69
N LYS A 12 -11.45 -11.09 -0.48
CA LYS A 12 -10.59 -11.88 0.39
C LYS A 12 -10.08 -10.99 1.52
N GLN A 13 -10.21 -11.52 2.74
CA GLN A 13 -9.55 -10.92 3.88
C GLN A 13 -8.08 -11.33 3.87
N TRP A 14 -7.19 -10.33 3.86
CA TRP A 14 -5.76 -10.57 3.91
C TRP A 14 -5.20 -10.43 5.33
N GLU A 15 -4.09 -11.14 5.58
CA GLU A 15 -3.41 -11.17 6.89
C GLU A 15 -2.96 -9.78 7.34
N HIS A 16 -2.51 -8.92 6.42
CA HIS A 16 -2.12 -7.53 6.72
C HIS A 16 -3.32 -6.58 6.92
N THR A 17 -4.56 -7.06 6.72
CA THR A 17 -5.81 -6.33 6.95
C THR A 17 -6.72 -7.06 7.94
N PRO A 18 -6.31 -7.24 9.21
CA PRO A 18 -7.09 -8.00 10.17
C PRO A 18 -8.40 -7.28 10.54
N THR A 19 -9.40 -8.08 10.92
CA THR A 19 -10.65 -7.57 11.51
C THR A 19 -10.35 -7.00 12.88
N VAL A 20 -10.51 -5.70 13.03
CA VAL A 20 -10.24 -4.99 14.30
C VAL A 20 -11.48 -4.87 15.19
N VAL A 21 -12.68 -4.98 14.60
CA VAL A 21 -13.96 -4.92 15.29
C VAL A 21 -14.88 -5.94 14.64
N SER A 22 -15.45 -6.83 15.46
CA SER A 22 -16.51 -7.76 15.05
C SER A 22 -17.64 -7.67 16.07
N LEU A 23 -18.87 -7.70 15.59
CA LEU A 23 -20.07 -7.65 16.42
C LEU A 23 -20.96 -8.82 16.05
N ASP A 24 -21.40 -9.57 17.06
CA ASP A 24 -22.30 -10.70 16.85
C ASP A 24 -23.64 -10.24 16.30
N HIS A 25 -24.27 -11.09 15.48
CA HIS A 25 -25.64 -10.90 15.06
C HIS A 25 -26.56 -10.92 16.28
N LYS A 26 -27.40 -9.89 16.42
CA LYS A 26 -28.37 -9.77 17.50
C LYS A 26 -29.77 -9.71 16.92
N ARG A 27 -30.74 -10.29 17.62
CA ARG A 27 -32.18 -10.14 17.35
C ARG A 27 -32.67 -8.72 17.74
N ARG A 28 -32.06 -7.69 17.16
CA ARG A 28 -32.37 -6.27 17.35
C ARG A 28 -32.39 -5.57 15.99
N ARG A 29 -33.07 -4.42 15.93
CA ARG A 29 -33.12 -3.59 14.72
C ARG A 29 -31.86 -2.75 14.51
N GLU A 30 -30.97 -2.72 15.50
CA GLU A 30 -29.74 -1.96 15.47
C GLU A 30 -28.62 -2.71 16.17
N VAL A 31 -27.40 -2.48 15.68
CA VAL A 31 -26.15 -2.91 16.30
C VAL A 31 -25.26 -1.67 16.36
N ASN A 32 -24.69 -1.41 17.53
CA ASN A 32 -23.89 -0.21 17.79
C ASN A 32 -22.53 -0.62 18.33
N TYR A 33 -21.49 0.08 17.90
CA TYR A 33 -20.15 0.01 18.45
C TYR A 33 -19.67 1.40 18.84
N ARG A 34 -19.03 1.51 20.01
CA ARG A 34 -18.37 2.72 20.49
C ARG A 34 -16.98 2.35 20.94
N GLY A 35 -15.97 2.97 20.34
CA GLY A 35 -14.58 2.75 20.68
C GLY A 35 -13.66 3.69 19.92
N CYS A 36 -12.36 3.46 20.06
CA CYS A 36 -11.32 4.24 19.40
C CYS A 36 -10.65 3.37 18.33
N LEU A 37 -10.48 3.92 17.13
CA LEU A 37 -9.70 3.33 16.06
C LEU A 37 -8.48 4.22 15.80
N ALA A 38 -7.36 3.60 15.43
CA ALA A 38 -6.22 4.35 14.94
C ALA A 38 -6.60 5.16 13.69
N ALA A 39 -5.88 6.24 13.40
CA ALA A 39 -6.09 6.97 12.17
C ALA A 39 -5.82 6.07 10.95
N GLY A 40 -6.75 6.05 9.99
CA GLY A 40 -6.56 5.26 8.77
C GLY A 40 -7.86 4.97 8.03
N ARG A 41 -7.75 4.11 7.02
CA ARG A 41 -8.86 3.63 6.21
C ARG A 41 -9.39 2.31 6.77
N TYR A 42 -10.72 2.19 6.82
CA TYR A 42 -11.42 1.01 7.30
C TYR A 42 -12.55 0.66 6.33
N ILE A 43 -12.86 -0.63 6.24
CA ILE A 43 -14.06 -1.12 5.56
C ILE A 43 -15.02 -1.59 6.64
N ILE A 44 -16.29 -1.22 6.48
CA ILE A 44 -17.39 -1.76 7.27
C ILE A 44 -18.08 -2.78 6.37
N VAL A 45 -18.24 -4.01 6.85
CA VAL A 45 -18.94 -5.08 6.14
C VAL A 45 -20.20 -5.41 6.93
N PRO A 46 -21.36 -4.83 6.57
CA PRO A 46 -22.64 -5.24 7.13
C PRO A 46 -22.96 -6.66 6.69
N THR A 47 -23.34 -7.53 7.63
CA THR A 47 -23.68 -8.93 7.32
C THR A 47 -25.04 -9.29 7.91
N THR A 48 -25.72 -10.20 7.24
CA THR A 48 -26.92 -10.87 7.74
C THR A 48 -26.52 -12.14 8.50
N PHE A 49 -27.45 -12.65 9.34
CA PHE A 49 -27.19 -13.85 10.13
C PHE A 49 -27.04 -15.10 9.24
N ARG A 50 -27.84 -15.23 8.19
CA ARG A 50 -27.74 -16.31 7.21
C ARG A 50 -26.95 -15.85 5.99
N PRO A 51 -25.96 -16.62 5.52
CA PRO A 51 -25.29 -16.35 4.25
C PRO A 51 -26.29 -16.25 3.11
N GLY A 52 -26.12 -15.24 2.25
CA GLY A 52 -26.97 -15.01 1.08
C GLY A 52 -28.27 -14.25 1.34
N ASP A 53 -28.67 -14.03 2.59
CA ASP A 53 -29.82 -13.16 2.89
C ASP A 53 -29.45 -11.70 2.59
N GLU A 54 -30.28 -11.02 1.79
CA GLU A 54 -30.17 -9.59 1.53
C GLU A 54 -31.06 -8.78 2.48
N ALA A 55 -30.60 -7.58 2.86
CA ALA A 55 -31.36 -6.67 3.70
C ALA A 55 -31.00 -5.21 3.41
N HIS A 56 -31.98 -4.32 3.56
CA HIS A 56 -31.72 -2.88 3.61
C HIS A 56 -31.30 -2.46 5.01
N TYR A 57 -30.34 -1.54 5.07
CA TYR A 57 -29.83 -1.00 6.32
C TYR A 57 -29.52 0.49 6.18
N MET A 58 -29.32 1.14 7.32
CA MET A 58 -28.82 2.51 7.40
C MET A 58 -27.58 2.49 8.28
N LEU A 59 -26.47 2.99 7.76
CA LEU A 59 -25.23 3.17 8.51
C LEU A 59 -25.15 4.61 9.03
N ARG A 60 -24.89 4.77 10.32
CA ARG A 60 -24.57 6.06 10.94
C ARG A 60 -23.21 5.98 11.62
N VAL A 61 -22.34 6.91 11.29
CA VAL A 61 -20.98 6.98 11.87
C VAL A 61 -20.81 8.34 12.51
N PHE A 62 -20.35 8.35 13.76
CA PHE A 62 -20.00 9.55 14.50
C PHE A 62 -18.53 9.50 14.87
N SER A 63 -17.82 10.60 14.65
CA SER A 63 -16.40 10.74 14.96
C SER A 63 -16.13 12.14 15.46
N GLN A 64 -15.12 12.28 16.32
CA GLN A 64 -14.59 13.57 16.73
C GLN A 64 -13.67 14.18 15.67
N ASN A 65 -13.13 13.34 14.78
CA ASN A 65 -12.30 13.73 13.64
C ASN A 65 -13.11 13.69 12.35
N ASP A 66 -12.58 14.32 11.30
CA ASP A 66 -13.15 14.27 9.96
C ASP A 66 -13.34 12.84 9.45
N LEU A 67 -14.47 12.61 8.77
CA LEU A 67 -14.83 11.33 8.18
C LEU A 67 -15.06 11.49 6.69
N ASN A 68 -14.51 10.56 5.92
CA ASN A 68 -14.88 10.36 4.52
C ASN A 68 -15.57 8.99 4.39
N LEU A 69 -16.91 9.00 4.42
CA LEU A 69 -17.73 7.81 4.25
C LEU A 69 -18.17 7.69 2.80
N ARG A 70 -17.85 6.56 2.16
CA ARG A 70 -18.31 6.23 0.81
C ARG A 70 -18.54 4.73 0.68
N GLU A 71 -19.46 4.38 -0.20
CA GLU A 71 -19.65 3.00 -0.62
C GLU A 71 -18.59 2.61 -1.66
N LEU A 72 -18.01 1.42 -1.50
CA LEU A 72 -17.21 0.79 -2.55
C LEU A 72 -18.16 0.09 -3.51
N GLN A 73 -18.31 0.61 -4.73
CA GLN A 73 -19.28 0.10 -5.71
C GLN A 73 -18.68 -0.83 -6.76
N ASN A 74 -17.39 -0.66 -7.08
CA ASN A 74 -16.75 -1.38 -8.18
C ASN A 74 -15.83 -2.48 -7.63
N ASP A 75 -15.85 -3.66 -8.26
CA ASP A 75 -14.90 -4.75 -7.99
C ASP A 75 -13.54 -4.49 -8.66
N LEU A 76 -13.55 -3.76 -9.78
CA LEU A 76 -12.35 -3.41 -10.54
C LEU A 76 -12.20 -1.89 -10.68
N PRO A 77 -10.96 -1.39 -10.85
CA PRO A 77 -10.74 0.02 -11.11
C PRO A 77 -11.39 0.40 -12.46
N LYS A 78 -11.93 1.62 -12.51
CA LYS A 78 -12.49 2.15 -13.75
C LYS A 78 -11.37 2.40 -14.75
N SER A 79 -11.41 1.76 -15.91
CA SER A 79 -10.46 2.07 -16.99
C SER A 79 -10.67 3.51 -17.46
N LEU A 80 -9.65 4.34 -17.36
CA LEU A 80 -9.66 5.74 -17.83
C LEU A 80 -9.49 5.86 -19.35
N LEU A 81 -9.13 4.75 -20.02
CA LEU A 81 -8.96 4.67 -21.47
C LEU A 81 -9.93 3.63 -22.04
N CYS A 82 -10.32 3.79 -23.31
CA CYS A 82 -11.05 2.76 -24.04
C CYS A 82 -10.31 1.41 -23.88
N SER A 83 -11.04 0.38 -23.43
CA SER A 83 -10.53 -0.98 -23.20
C SER A 83 -9.85 -1.60 -24.43
N CYS A 84 -10.10 -1.05 -25.63
CA CYS A 84 -9.48 -1.49 -26.89
C CYS A 84 -7.99 -1.15 -27.04
N ILE A 85 -7.46 -0.15 -26.31
CA ILE A 85 -6.05 0.30 -26.47
C ILE A 85 -5.18 -0.15 -25.29
N SER A 86 -5.79 -0.32 -24.13
CA SER A 86 -5.08 -0.71 -22.91
C SER A 86 -5.82 -1.92 -22.34
N GLY A 87 -5.21 -3.11 -22.39
CA GLY A 87 -5.82 -4.37 -21.95
C GLY A 87 -6.39 -4.32 -20.53
N ASN A 88 -7.17 -5.33 -20.15
CA ASN A 88 -7.76 -5.38 -18.81
C ASN A 88 -6.71 -5.71 -17.76
N ALA A 89 -6.93 -5.23 -16.52
CA ALA A 89 -6.18 -5.78 -15.40
C ALA A 89 -6.53 -7.26 -15.25
N GLU A 90 -5.54 -8.09 -14.97
CA GLU A 90 -5.68 -9.55 -14.76
C GLU A 90 -5.12 -9.95 -13.39
N TRP A 91 -4.22 -9.16 -12.81
CA TRP A 91 -3.64 -9.41 -11.50
C TRP A 91 -3.91 -8.27 -10.52
N VAL A 92 -4.00 -8.62 -9.23
CA VAL A 92 -3.89 -7.68 -8.11
C VAL A 92 -2.59 -7.92 -7.39
N THR A 93 -1.80 -6.86 -7.20
CA THR A 93 -0.63 -6.89 -6.34
C THR A 93 -0.82 -5.96 -5.16
N VAL A 94 -0.59 -6.48 -3.96
CA VAL A 94 -0.47 -5.70 -2.74
C VAL A 94 0.99 -5.56 -2.38
N VAL A 95 1.36 -4.34 -2.04
CA VAL A 95 2.70 -4.05 -1.53
C VAL A 95 2.53 -3.42 -0.16
N THR A 96 3.09 -4.05 0.86
CA THR A 96 3.19 -3.47 2.21
C THR A 96 4.63 -3.06 2.46
N ILE A 97 4.87 -1.75 2.60
CA ILE A 97 6.16 -1.19 2.95
C ILE A 97 6.24 -1.12 4.48
N HIS A 98 7.07 -1.97 5.08
CA HIS A 98 7.18 -2.07 6.54
C HIS A 98 8.11 -0.99 7.08
N ARG A 99 9.40 -1.07 6.75
CA ARG A 99 10.44 -0.16 7.25
C ARG A 99 11.63 -0.06 6.30
N ALA A 100 12.52 0.89 6.55
CA ALA A 100 13.85 0.92 5.93
C ALA A 100 14.94 1.18 6.98
N GLU A 101 16.18 0.85 6.62
CA GLU A 101 17.39 1.21 7.34
C GLU A 101 18.29 1.98 6.36
N LEU A 102 18.44 3.29 6.56
CA LEU A 102 19.03 4.21 5.60
C LEU A 102 20.40 4.70 6.06
N SER A 103 21.35 4.73 5.13
CA SER A 103 22.68 5.29 5.36
C SER A 103 22.65 6.82 5.25
N ALA A 104 23.40 7.50 6.12
CA ALA A 104 23.59 8.94 6.01
C ALA A 104 24.30 9.30 4.69
N GLN A 105 23.79 10.28 3.95
CA GLN A 105 24.40 10.72 2.70
C GLN A 105 25.62 11.63 2.98
N PRO A 106 26.85 11.26 2.57
CA PRO A 106 28.03 12.08 2.79
C PRO A 106 27.92 13.39 1.99
N GLY A 107 28.25 14.53 2.62
CA GLY A 107 28.35 15.82 1.93
C GLY A 107 27.06 16.62 1.76
N LYS A 108 25.92 16.17 2.33
CA LYS A 108 24.70 16.98 2.40
C LYS A 108 24.62 17.81 3.68
N TRP A 109 24.09 19.03 3.54
CA TRP A 109 24.00 20.04 4.60
C TRP A 109 23.16 19.60 5.81
N SER A 110 22.19 18.72 5.61
CA SER A 110 21.36 18.16 6.67
C SER A 110 21.65 16.67 6.82
N SER A 111 22.11 16.26 7.99
CA SER A 111 22.15 14.86 8.41
C SER A 111 20.75 14.32 8.76
N LYS A 112 19.76 15.20 8.95
CA LYS A 112 18.38 14.80 9.23
C LYS A 112 17.71 14.31 7.95
N LEU A 113 17.27 13.06 7.98
CA LEU A 113 16.47 12.43 6.94
C LEU A 113 14.98 12.59 7.25
N ASN A 114 14.20 12.88 6.21
CA ASN A 114 12.74 12.85 6.23
C ASN A 114 12.24 11.90 5.12
N PRO A 115 12.43 10.58 5.27
CA PRO A 115 12.28 9.67 4.16
C PRO A 115 10.81 9.31 3.88
N TYR A 116 10.50 9.04 2.62
CA TYR A 116 9.26 8.38 2.18
C TYR A 116 9.54 7.43 1.03
N CYS A 117 8.79 6.34 0.94
CA CYS A 117 8.91 5.35 -0.12
C CYS A 117 7.82 5.59 -1.18
N VAL A 118 8.18 5.44 -2.45
CA VAL A 118 7.30 5.46 -3.61
C VAL A 118 7.34 4.09 -4.27
N VAL A 119 6.18 3.50 -4.47
CA VAL A 119 6.01 2.26 -5.24
C VAL A 119 5.37 2.64 -6.57
N THR A 120 6.05 2.29 -7.67
CA THR A 120 5.55 2.47 -9.03
C THR A 120 5.22 1.12 -9.65
N CYS A 121 4.01 0.98 -10.16
CA CYS A 121 3.54 -0.21 -10.87
C CYS A 121 2.84 0.22 -12.16
N GLU A 122 3.38 -0.16 -13.32
CA GLU A 122 2.80 0.16 -14.64
C GLU A 122 2.44 1.65 -14.83
N GLY A 123 3.25 2.55 -14.23
CA GLY A 123 3.06 4.01 -14.30
C GLY A 123 2.17 4.59 -13.18
N VAL A 124 1.41 3.76 -12.47
CA VAL A 124 0.68 4.15 -11.25
C VAL A 124 1.66 4.27 -10.09
N LYS A 125 1.54 5.32 -9.29
CA LYS A 125 2.44 5.61 -8.16
C LYS A 125 1.66 5.78 -6.87
N GLU A 126 2.10 5.09 -5.84
CA GLU A 126 1.66 5.29 -4.47
C GLU A 126 2.85 5.59 -3.57
N ARG A 127 2.62 6.27 -2.44
CA ARG A 127 3.70 6.64 -1.54
C ARG A 127 3.30 6.55 -0.08
N THR A 128 4.28 6.26 0.77
CA THR A 128 4.15 6.33 2.22
C THR A 128 4.08 7.78 2.70
N MET A 129 3.69 7.95 3.95
CA MET A 129 3.90 9.22 4.66
C MET A 129 5.40 9.49 4.85
N VAL A 130 5.73 10.77 5.01
CA VAL A 130 7.09 11.21 5.33
C VAL A 130 7.40 10.88 6.79
N ALA A 131 8.47 10.13 7.02
CA ALA A 131 9.02 9.86 8.35
C ALA A 131 10.08 10.92 8.72
N SER A 132 10.67 10.82 9.92
CA SER A 132 11.54 11.86 10.48
C SER A 132 12.93 11.39 10.92
N ASP A 133 13.31 10.17 10.58
CA ASP A 133 14.55 9.52 10.98
C ASP A 133 15.11 8.60 9.87
N SER A 134 16.27 7.99 10.12
CA SER A 134 16.99 7.09 9.22
C SER A 134 16.50 5.64 9.27
N GLU A 135 15.63 5.30 10.21
CA GLU A 135 15.09 3.94 10.40
C GLU A 135 13.55 3.96 10.33
N PRO A 136 12.98 4.49 9.24
CA PRO A 136 11.55 4.80 9.19
C PRO A 136 10.71 3.53 9.23
N VAL A 137 9.67 3.54 10.05
CA VAL A 137 8.61 2.51 10.07
C VAL A 137 7.33 3.13 9.49
N TRP A 138 6.88 2.60 8.37
CA TRP A 138 5.71 3.12 7.65
C TRP A 138 4.47 2.25 7.78
N GLU A 139 4.64 0.92 7.74
CA GLU A 139 3.53 -0.06 7.72
C GLU A 139 2.39 0.35 6.78
N SER A 140 2.76 0.82 5.58
CA SER A 140 1.81 1.34 4.59
C SER A 140 1.59 0.31 3.49
N SER A 141 0.32 -0.02 3.24
CA SER A 141 -0.06 -1.01 2.23
C SER A 141 -0.78 -0.33 1.06
N PHE A 142 -0.48 -0.79 -0.15
CA PHE A 142 -1.03 -0.27 -1.40
C PHE A 142 -1.49 -1.41 -2.32
N VAL A 143 -2.59 -1.21 -3.03
CA VAL A 143 -3.13 -2.15 -4.03
C VAL A 143 -2.82 -1.62 -5.43
N PHE A 144 -2.32 -2.49 -6.30
CA PHE A 144 -2.08 -2.21 -7.72
C PHE A 144 -2.79 -3.25 -8.58
N TYR A 145 -3.50 -2.78 -9.60
CA TYR A 145 -4.15 -3.62 -10.61
C TYR A 145 -3.27 -3.65 -11.86
N ARG A 146 -2.91 -4.85 -12.31
CA ARG A 146 -1.81 -5.06 -13.26
C ARG A 146 -2.27 -5.81 -14.49
N LYS A 147 -1.66 -5.48 -15.63
CA LYS A 147 -1.88 -6.12 -16.93
C LYS A 147 -0.76 -7.07 -17.34
N ASN A 148 0.38 -7.00 -16.67
CA ASN A 148 1.50 -7.90 -16.90
C ASN A 148 2.22 -8.14 -15.57
N SER A 149 2.17 -9.39 -15.08
CA SER A 149 2.81 -9.80 -13.83
C SER A 149 4.34 -9.91 -13.92
N GLU A 150 4.90 -10.03 -15.13
CA GLU A 150 6.35 -10.08 -15.38
C GLU A 150 7.01 -8.70 -15.31
N LYS A 151 6.26 -7.61 -15.53
CA LYS A 151 6.77 -6.25 -15.37
C LYS A 151 7.07 -5.97 -13.90
N PRO A 152 8.31 -5.62 -13.52
CA PRO A 152 8.65 -5.41 -12.12
C PRO A 152 7.95 -4.18 -11.53
N LEU A 153 7.84 -4.18 -10.21
CA LEU A 153 7.56 -2.97 -9.44
C LEU A 153 8.86 -2.18 -9.30
N ARG A 154 8.78 -0.85 -9.33
CA ARG A 154 9.92 0.01 -8.94
C ARG A 154 9.66 0.60 -7.57
N VAL A 155 10.57 0.40 -6.64
CA VAL A 155 10.56 1.02 -5.32
C VAL A 155 11.64 2.09 -5.26
N GLN A 156 11.29 3.26 -4.74
CA GLN A 156 12.20 4.40 -4.64
C GLN A 156 12.01 5.05 -3.28
N VAL A 157 13.10 5.25 -2.54
CA VAL A 157 13.06 5.99 -1.28
C VAL A 157 13.64 7.38 -1.50
N TYR A 158 12.89 8.40 -1.12
CA TYR A 158 13.27 9.80 -1.27
C TYR A 158 13.42 10.46 0.09
N ASN A 159 14.27 11.47 0.18
CA ASN A 159 14.33 12.42 1.28
C ASN A 159 13.49 13.65 0.94
N TYR A 160 12.48 13.93 1.76
CA TYR A 160 11.63 15.11 1.58
C TYR A 160 12.37 16.39 1.94
N ASN A 161 12.34 17.35 1.00
CA ASN A 161 12.84 18.70 1.16
C ASN A 161 11.66 19.68 1.01
N MET A 162 11.55 20.63 1.94
CA MET A 162 10.43 21.59 1.93
C MET A 162 10.55 22.64 0.81
N ILE A 163 11.78 23.01 0.43
CA ILE A 163 12.07 24.12 -0.50
C ILE A 163 12.73 23.63 -1.80
N LEU A 164 13.60 22.62 -1.70
CA LEU A 164 14.33 22.05 -2.85
C LEU A 164 13.60 20.80 -3.38
N PRO A 165 13.94 20.32 -4.59
CA PRO A 165 13.51 19.01 -5.03
C PRO A 165 13.87 17.92 -4.01
N ASN A 166 13.01 16.91 -3.90
CA ASN A 166 13.27 15.76 -3.04
C ASN A 166 14.43 14.95 -3.62
N ASP A 167 15.31 14.50 -2.74
CA ASP A 167 16.48 13.74 -3.14
C ASP A 167 16.14 12.26 -3.23
N LEU A 168 16.50 11.59 -4.32
CA LEU A 168 16.46 10.13 -4.38
C LEU A 168 17.56 9.59 -3.47
N LEU A 169 17.18 8.83 -2.44
CA LEU A 169 18.13 8.14 -1.56
C LEU A 169 18.61 6.86 -2.23
N GLY A 170 17.68 6.08 -2.76
CA GLY A 170 17.98 4.92 -3.58
C GLY A 170 16.75 4.22 -4.10
N GLU A 171 16.97 3.22 -4.94
CA GLU A 171 15.90 2.52 -5.64
C GLU A 171 16.24 1.07 -5.96
N ASN A 172 15.20 0.30 -6.26
CA ASN A 172 15.34 -1.03 -6.81
C ASN A 172 14.11 -1.43 -7.65
N GLU A 173 14.28 -2.42 -8.51
CA GLU A 173 13.19 -3.10 -9.20
C GLU A 173 12.96 -4.47 -8.57
N LEU A 174 11.69 -4.78 -8.30
CA LEU A 174 11.29 -6.00 -7.60
C LEU A 174 10.37 -6.83 -8.49
N PRO A 175 10.63 -8.13 -8.66
CA PRO A 175 9.66 -9.00 -9.28
C PRO A 175 8.42 -9.06 -8.38
N ALA A 176 7.25 -9.00 -8.99
CA ALA A 176 5.98 -9.20 -8.30
C ALA A 176 5.22 -10.32 -8.99
N LEU A 177 5.86 -11.50 -9.03
CA LEU A 177 5.24 -12.73 -9.52
C LEU A 177 4.06 -13.12 -8.63
N VAL A 178 3.22 -14.03 -9.13
CA VAL A 178 2.09 -14.58 -8.37
C VAL A 178 2.61 -15.34 -7.15
N THR A 179 2.07 -15.04 -5.97
CA THR A 179 2.49 -15.65 -4.70
C THR A 179 1.34 -16.24 -3.90
N HIS A 180 0.09 -15.81 -4.10
CA HIS A 180 -1.13 -16.21 -3.37
C HIS A 180 -1.12 -16.00 -1.83
N SER A 181 0.03 -15.66 -1.26
CA SER A 181 0.22 -15.22 0.12
C SER A 181 1.22 -14.06 0.19
N PRO A 182 1.16 -13.23 1.26
CA PRO A 182 2.17 -12.22 1.51
C PRO A 182 3.56 -12.85 1.60
N THR A 183 4.44 -12.46 0.69
CA THR A 183 5.83 -12.90 0.65
C THR A 183 6.72 -11.77 1.15
N ALA A 184 7.38 -12.00 2.27
CA ALA A 184 8.35 -11.06 2.82
C ALA A 184 9.57 -10.92 1.90
N LEU A 185 9.99 -9.69 1.67
CA LEU A 185 11.14 -9.34 0.84
C LEU A 185 12.04 -8.35 1.57
N THR A 186 13.34 -8.52 1.39
CA THR A 186 14.35 -7.56 1.84
C THR A 186 15.19 -7.19 0.64
N THR A 187 15.32 -5.89 0.36
CA THR A 187 16.03 -5.42 -0.83
C THR A 187 16.98 -4.28 -0.50
N ALA A 188 18.17 -4.32 -1.09
CA ALA A 188 19.12 -3.21 -1.03
C ALA A 188 18.62 -2.05 -1.92
N LEU A 189 18.85 -0.82 -1.49
CA LEU A 189 18.53 0.38 -2.25
C LEU A 189 19.78 0.87 -2.98
N ASN A 190 19.77 0.74 -4.31
CA ASN A 190 20.87 1.19 -5.14
C ASN A 190 20.94 2.72 -5.12
N SER A 191 22.10 3.28 -4.79
CA SER A 191 22.31 4.73 -4.82
C SER A 191 22.22 5.24 -6.27
N PRO A 192 21.63 6.43 -6.50
CA PRO A 192 21.67 7.09 -7.80
C PRO A 192 23.05 7.68 -8.14
N GLU A 193 23.98 7.76 -7.17
CA GLU A 193 25.33 8.27 -7.41
C GLU A 193 26.16 7.26 -8.22
N LYS A 194 26.93 7.78 -9.20
CA LYS A 194 27.86 6.95 -9.97
C LYS A 194 28.96 6.41 -9.05
N PRO A 195 29.42 5.17 -9.25
CA PRO A 195 30.62 4.68 -8.58
C PRO A 195 31.78 5.65 -8.80
N LYS A 196 32.55 5.94 -7.75
CA LYS A 196 33.82 6.65 -7.93
C LYS A 196 34.80 5.72 -8.63
N ASP A 197 35.60 6.25 -9.55
CA ASP A 197 36.57 5.47 -10.33
C ASP A 197 37.38 4.52 -9.42
N GLY A 198 37.27 3.21 -9.68
CA GLY A 198 38.01 2.16 -8.99
C GLY A 198 37.21 1.28 -8.02
N ASP A 199 35.95 1.62 -7.69
CA ASP A 199 35.06 0.76 -6.90
C ASP A 199 34.00 0.12 -7.81
N SER A 200 33.97 -1.21 -7.88
CA SER A 200 33.07 -1.98 -8.76
C SER A 200 31.68 -2.17 -8.15
N SER A 201 31.46 -1.78 -6.90
CA SER A 201 30.18 -1.90 -6.22
C SER A 201 29.44 -0.56 -6.15
N VAL A 202 28.17 -0.54 -6.57
CA VAL A 202 27.28 0.62 -6.33
C VAL A 202 27.05 0.69 -4.82
N PRO A 203 27.35 1.82 -4.15
CA PRO A 203 27.14 1.91 -2.72
C PRO A 203 25.65 1.76 -2.40
N SER A 204 25.33 0.80 -1.53
CA SER A 204 23.97 0.64 -0.99
C SER A 204 23.63 1.85 -0.14
N SER A 205 22.54 2.54 -0.48
CA SER A 205 22.01 3.68 0.25
C SER A 205 21.17 3.27 1.47
N GLY A 206 20.91 1.97 1.62
CA GLY A 206 20.12 1.39 2.70
C GLY A 206 19.45 0.08 2.31
N THR A 207 18.64 -0.44 3.22
CA THR A 207 17.84 -1.66 3.02
C THR A 207 16.37 -1.35 3.24
N LEU A 208 15.50 -1.88 2.36
CA LEU A 208 14.05 -1.77 2.46
C LEU A 208 13.45 -3.14 2.80
N TYR A 209 12.56 -3.15 3.79
CA TYR A 209 11.81 -4.32 4.24
C TYR A 209 10.34 -4.16 3.84
N LEU A 210 9.83 -5.12 3.09
CA LEU A 210 8.48 -5.07 2.53
C LEU A 210 7.88 -6.46 2.37
N SER A 211 6.58 -6.52 2.09
CA SER A 211 5.90 -7.74 1.67
C SER A 211 5.16 -7.51 0.36
N ILE A 212 5.17 -8.51 -0.52
CA ILE A 212 4.43 -8.50 -1.78
C ILE A 212 3.47 -9.69 -1.81
N LEU A 213 2.21 -9.43 -2.14
CA LEU A 213 1.21 -10.45 -2.47
C LEU A 213 0.75 -10.19 -3.89
N THR A 214 0.81 -11.17 -4.78
CA THR A 214 0.16 -11.07 -6.09
C THR A 214 -0.81 -12.23 -6.28
N GLU A 215 -2.02 -11.90 -6.71
CA GLU A 215 -3.09 -12.81 -7.08
C GLU A 215 -3.44 -12.65 -8.55
N ASP A 216 -3.73 -13.76 -9.22
CA ASP A 216 -4.13 -13.87 -10.63
C ASP A 216 -5.64 -14.05 -10.82
N ASN A 217 -6.39 -14.11 -9.73
CA ASN A 217 -7.84 -14.17 -9.76
C ASN A 217 -8.42 -12.96 -9.03
N LEU A 218 -8.71 -11.90 -9.79
CA LEU A 218 -9.28 -10.63 -9.30
C LEU A 218 -10.57 -10.78 -8.46
N MET A 219 -11.30 -11.89 -8.64
CA MET A 219 -12.55 -12.18 -7.91
C MET A 219 -12.33 -13.05 -6.68
N ALA A 220 -11.17 -13.70 -6.56
CA ALA A 220 -10.71 -14.36 -5.33
C ALA A 220 -9.84 -13.43 -4.47
N VAL A 221 -9.75 -12.14 -4.84
CA VAL A 221 -9.09 -11.08 -4.09
C VAL A 221 -10.11 -10.20 -3.44
#